data_AF-A0AA39KPU4-F1
#
_entry.id   AF-A0AA39KPU4-F1
#
_cell.length_a   1.000
_cell.length_b   1.000
_cell.length_c   1.000
_cell.angle_alpha   90.00
_cell.angle_beta   90.00
_cell.angle_gamma   90.00
#
_symmetry.space_group_name_H-M   'P 1'
#
loop_
_entity.id
_entity.type
_entity.pdbx_description
1 polymer ?
#
loop_
_entity_poly.entity_id
_entity_poly.type
_entity_poly.pdbx_seq_one_letter_code
_entity_poly.pdbx_strand_id
1 'polypeptide(L)'
;CPSQKNIEITGCHYHEYKKSSLMYHCASENLYYQLKERIKDMKPQDIVYFTKEFILKFAPTKIDRIWNKLPEKLQKDEDIIACRRCHKHYNPMAIDYDEIEDIIPFMKDCSICKEEK
;
A
#
# COMPACT_ATOMS: atom_id res chain seq x y z
N CYS A 1 2.06 -11.19 34.36
CA CYS A 1 0.82 -10.83 33.64
C CYS A 1 0.41 -9.41 34.00
N PRO A 2 0.29 -8.51 33.02
CA PRO A 2 -0.73 -7.46 33.11
C PRO A 2 -1.61 -7.41 31.85
N SER A 3 -2.90 -7.57 32.12
CA SER A 3 -4.10 -7.09 31.43
C SER A 3 -3.95 -6.28 30.13
N GLN A 4 -4.48 -6.86 29.06
CA GLN A 4 -4.84 -6.18 27.82
C GLN A 4 -5.85 -5.05 28.12
N LYS A 5 -5.52 -3.82 27.76
CA LYS A 5 -6.49 -2.72 27.69
C LYS A 5 -7.00 -2.63 26.26
N ASN A 6 -8.30 -2.87 26.10
CA ASN A 6 -9.07 -2.61 24.89
C ASN A 6 -8.93 -1.13 24.51
N ILE A 7 -8.46 -0.85 23.29
CA ILE A 7 -8.50 0.48 22.72
C ILE A 7 -9.71 0.51 21.78
N GLU A 8 -10.82 1.04 22.27
CA GLU A 8 -11.95 1.45 21.46
C GLU A 8 -11.51 2.65 20.61
N ILE A 9 -11.50 2.47 19.28
CA ILE A 9 -11.27 3.57 18.34
C ILE A 9 -12.64 4.15 18.02
N THR A 10 -13.10 5.08 18.85
CA THR A 10 -14.29 5.89 18.57
C THR A 10 -13.91 7.12 17.75
N GLY A 11 -14.51 7.23 16.57
CA GLY A 11 -14.79 8.49 15.86
C GLY A 11 -13.59 9.34 15.42
N CYS A 12 -13.07 9.11 14.21
CA CYS A 12 -12.31 10.14 13.50
C CYS A 12 -13.20 10.82 12.47
N HIS A 13 -13.71 12.00 12.84
CA HIS A 13 -14.32 12.95 11.92
C HIS A 13 -13.29 13.38 10.87
N TYR A 14 -13.57 13.08 9.60
CA TYR A 14 -12.87 13.66 8.46
C TYR A 14 -13.20 15.15 8.39
N HIS A 15 -12.27 16.01 8.81
CA HIS A 15 -12.33 17.42 8.49
C HIS A 15 -11.41 17.71 7.29
N GLU A 16 -11.98 18.32 6.26
CA GLU A 16 -11.25 18.98 5.20
C GLU A 16 -10.34 20.07 5.80
N TYR A 17 -9.01 19.91 5.71
CA TYR A 17 -8.09 20.99 6.06
C TYR A 17 -7.11 21.27 4.92
N LYS A 18 -7.39 22.38 4.23
CA LYS A 18 -6.47 23.06 3.32
C LYS A 18 -5.32 23.72 4.10
N LYS A 19 -4.10 23.45 3.63
CA LYS A 19 -2.87 24.27 3.70
C LYS A 19 -2.36 24.69 5.09
N SER A 20 -1.36 23.97 5.61
CA SER A 20 -0.19 24.56 6.28
C SER A 20 0.91 23.51 6.48
N SER A 21 2.06 23.72 5.84
CA SER A 21 3.14 22.76 5.58
C SER A 21 3.97 22.32 6.81
N LEU A 22 3.59 22.65 8.05
CA LEU A 22 4.49 22.45 9.20
C LEU A 22 3.85 21.84 10.47
N MET A 23 2.54 21.56 10.48
CA MET A 23 1.89 20.81 11.57
C MET A 23 1.70 19.31 11.28
N TYR A 24 2.53 18.76 10.38
CA TYR A 24 2.41 17.37 9.92
C TYR A 24 3.36 16.40 10.61
N HIS A 25 4.24 16.77 11.54
CA HIS A 25 5.36 15.88 11.87
C HIS A 25 5.15 14.85 13.00
N CYS A 26 4.37 15.12 14.05
CA CYS A 26 4.33 14.21 15.21
C CYS A 26 3.08 13.30 15.26
N ALA A 27 1.88 13.83 14.98
CA ALA A 27 0.65 13.03 14.94
C ALA A 27 0.53 12.20 13.64
N SER A 28 1.15 12.65 12.55
CA SER A 28 1.07 11.96 11.27
C SER A 28 2.00 10.76 11.18
N GLU A 29 3.16 10.74 11.86
CA GLU A 29 4.09 9.60 11.76
C GLU A 29 3.51 8.33 12.39
N ASN A 30 2.86 8.43 13.55
CA ASN A 30 2.23 7.26 14.17
C ASN A 30 1.01 6.78 13.36
N LEU A 31 0.18 7.71 12.89
CA LEU A 31 -0.91 7.38 11.96
C LEU A 31 -0.36 6.80 10.64
N TYR A 32 0.80 7.27 10.18
CA TYR A 32 1.51 6.80 8.98
C TYR A 32 1.97 5.36 9.13
N TYR A 33 2.65 5.01 10.23
CA TYR A 33 3.08 3.63 10.46
C TYR A 33 1.88 2.71 10.64
N GLN A 34 0.86 3.17 11.35
CA GLN A 34 -0.38 2.41 11.54
C GLN A 34 -1.12 2.19 10.21
N LEU A 35 -1.27 3.21 9.37
CA LEU A 35 -1.96 3.08 8.08
C LEU A 35 -1.14 2.23 7.10
N LYS A 36 0.17 2.44 7.03
CA LYS A 36 1.08 1.66 6.17
C LYS A 36 0.99 0.17 6.45
N GLU A 37 0.98 -0.23 7.72
CA GLU A 37 0.91 -1.64 8.09
C GLU A 37 -0.50 -2.22 7.97
N ARG A 38 -1.53 -1.42 8.26
CA ARG A 38 -2.93 -1.88 8.30
C ARG A 38 -3.65 -1.78 6.97
N ILE A 39 -3.10 -1.10 5.95
CA ILE A 39 -3.76 -0.93 4.65
C ILE A 39 -4.12 -2.29 4.01
N LYS A 40 -3.29 -3.32 4.23
CA LYS A 40 -3.55 -4.69 3.78
C LYS A 40 -4.81 -5.30 4.40
N ASP A 41 -5.19 -4.86 5.60
CA ASP A 41 -6.33 -5.36 6.37
C ASP A 41 -7.59 -4.48 6.22
N MET A 42 -7.48 -3.33 5.56
CA MET A 42 -8.61 -2.43 5.31
C MET A 42 -9.61 -3.03 4.32
N LYS A 43 -10.87 -2.58 4.41
CA LYS A 43 -11.92 -2.96 3.46
C LYS A 43 -11.81 -2.11 2.18
N PRO A 44 -12.33 -2.58 1.03
CA PRO A 44 -12.34 -1.80 -0.21
C PRO A 44 -12.98 -0.41 -0.06
N GLN A 45 -14.04 -0.33 0.73
CA GLN A 45 -14.76 0.91 1.05
C GLN A 45 -13.94 1.94 1.83
N ASP A 46 -12.88 1.52 2.52
CA ASP A 46 -11.97 2.45 3.22
C ASP A 46 -10.83 2.87 2.28
N ILE A 47 -10.35 1.93 1.46
CA ILE A 47 -9.27 2.14 0.48
C ILE A 47 -9.69 3.10 -0.64
N VAL A 48 -10.97 3.15 -0.99
CA VAL A 48 -11.51 4.05 -2.03
C VAL A 48 -11.22 5.53 -1.76
N TYR A 49 -11.02 5.91 -0.51
CA TYR A 49 -10.72 7.28 -0.11
C TYR A 49 -9.23 7.66 -0.30
N PHE A 50 -8.35 6.68 -0.53
CA PHE A 50 -6.93 6.97 -0.75
C PHE A 50 -6.67 7.43 -2.18
N THR A 51 -5.84 8.46 -2.30
CA THR A 51 -5.37 8.96 -3.59
C THR A 51 -4.25 8.08 -4.14
N LYS A 52 -3.99 8.19 -5.45
CA LYS A 52 -2.85 7.54 -6.10
C LYS A 52 -1.53 7.85 -5.39
N GLU A 53 -1.28 9.13 -5.10
CA GLU A 53 -0.05 9.60 -4.46
C GLU A 53 0.12 9.00 -3.06
N PHE A 54 -0.98 8.89 -2.30
CA PHE A 54 -0.96 8.23 -1.01
C PHE A 54 -0.55 6.77 -1.14
N ILE A 55 -1.17 6.03 -2.06
CA ILE A 55 -0.88 4.61 -2.26
C ILE A 55 0.56 4.39 -2.73
N LEU A 56 1.03 5.14 -3.73
CA LEU A 56 2.40 5.03 -4.25
C LEU A 56 3.45 5.38 -3.19
N LYS A 57 3.18 6.38 -2.34
CA LYS A 57 4.11 6.80 -1.30
C LYS A 57 4.17 5.84 -0.13
N PHE A 58 3.02 5.30 0.29
CA PHE A 58 2.91 4.62 1.59
C PHE A 58 2.72 3.11 1.50
N ALA A 59 2.17 2.62 0.40
CA ALA A 59 1.87 1.20 0.22
C ALA A 59 2.46 0.57 -1.06
N PRO A 60 3.62 1.02 -1.60
CA PRO A 60 4.13 0.48 -2.87
C PRO A 60 4.41 -1.02 -2.78
N THR A 61 4.93 -1.50 -1.65
CA THR A 61 5.20 -2.94 -1.40
C THR A 61 3.95 -3.75 -1.07
N LYS A 62 2.79 -3.10 -0.89
CA LYS A 62 1.53 -3.76 -0.50
C LYS A 62 0.51 -3.77 -1.63
N ILE A 63 0.83 -3.21 -2.81
CA ILE A 63 -0.11 -3.09 -3.93
C ILE A 63 -0.74 -4.42 -4.31
N ASP A 64 0.05 -5.49 -4.44
CA ASP A 64 -0.52 -6.80 -4.78
C ASP A 64 -1.50 -7.32 -3.72
N ARG A 65 -1.23 -7.07 -2.43
CA ARG A 65 -2.11 -7.47 -1.33
C ARG A 65 -3.42 -6.69 -1.27
N ILE A 66 -3.41 -5.43 -1.73
CA ILE A 66 -4.60 -4.58 -1.77
C ILE A 66 -5.22 -4.49 -3.16
N TRP A 67 -4.68 -5.19 -4.16
CA TRP A 67 -5.04 -5.02 -5.58
C TRP A 67 -6.55 -5.12 -5.82
N ASN A 68 -7.17 -6.19 -5.33
CA ASN A 68 -8.60 -6.44 -5.48
C ASN A 68 -9.49 -5.46 -4.67
N LYS A 69 -8.88 -4.66 -3.79
CA LYS A 69 -9.55 -3.64 -2.99
C LYS A 69 -9.38 -2.24 -3.57
N LEU A 70 -8.46 -2.07 -4.54
CA LEU A 70 -8.25 -0.79 -5.22
C LEU A 70 -9.45 -0.46 -6.10
N PRO A 71 -9.84 0.82 -6.20
CA PRO A 71 -10.78 1.27 -7.21
C PRO A 71 -10.31 0.92 -8.62
N GLU A 72 -11.24 0.61 -9.53
CA GLU A 72 -10.94 0.23 -10.91
C GLU A 72 -10.06 1.26 -11.63
N LYS A 73 -10.30 2.55 -11.39
CA LYS A 73 -9.47 3.65 -11.95
C LYS A 73 -7.98 3.51 -11.58
N LEU A 74 -7.67 3.03 -10.38
CA LEU A 74 -6.29 2.85 -9.92
C LEU A 74 -5.71 1.52 -10.41
N GLN A 75 -6.53 0.49 -10.58
CA GLN A 75 -6.09 -0.78 -11.19
C GLN A 75 -5.68 -0.63 -12.66
N LYS A 76 -6.18 0.41 -13.33
CA LYS A 76 -5.80 0.78 -14.72
C LYS A 76 -4.69 1.83 -14.78
N ASP A 77 -4.24 2.35 -13.65
CA ASP A 77 -3.21 3.39 -13.61
C ASP A 77 -1.82 2.78 -13.78
N GLU A 78 -1.04 3.30 -14.72
CA GLU A 78 0.25 2.73 -15.11
C GLU A 78 1.27 2.76 -13.97
N ASP A 79 1.32 3.82 -13.15
CA ASP A 79 2.29 3.91 -12.06
C ASP A 79 1.96 2.92 -10.94
N ILE A 80 0.66 2.73 -10.67
CA ILE A 80 0.16 1.73 -9.73
C ILE A 80 0.47 0.32 -10.23
N ILE A 81 0.20 0.02 -11.50
CA ILE A 81 0.55 -1.24 -12.14
C ILE A 81 2.06 -1.48 -12.09
N ALA A 82 2.87 -0.45 -12.35
CA ALA A 82 4.33 -0.55 -12.39
C ALA A 82 4.93 -0.87 -11.00
N CYS A 83 4.18 -0.61 -9.93
CA CYS A 83 4.53 -0.96 -8.56
C CYS A 83 3.99 -2.34 -8.11
N ARG A 84 3.36 -3.11 -9.01
CA ARG A 84 3.10 -4.55 -8.79
C ARG A 84 4.36 -5.38 -8.96
N ARG A 85 4.39 -6.55 -8.35
CA ARG A 85 5.46 -7.54 -8.49
C ARG A 85 5.46 -8.16 -9.90
N CYS A 86 6.64 -8.32 -10.48
CA CYS A 86 6.80 -8.85 -11.83
C CYS A 86 6.69 -10.38 -11.88
N HIS A 87 5.47 -10.90 -11.81
CA HIS A 87 5.22 -12.34 -11.92
C HIS A 87 5.37 -12.90 -13.34
N LYS A 88 5.40 -12.04 -14.37
CA LYS A 88 5.65 -12.42 -15.77
C LYS A 88 7.01 -13.11 -15.92
N HIS A 89 8.04 -12.53 -15.30
CA HIS A 89 9.43 -12.98 -15.46
C HIS A 89 9.95 -13.71 -14.21
N TYR A 90 9.38 -13.43 -13.04
CA TYR A 90 9.75 -14.04 -11.77
C TYR A 90 8.53 -14.75 -11.19
N ASN A 91 8.27 -15.98 -11.66
CA ASN A 91 7.13 -16.77 -11.22
C ASN A 91 7.41 -17.44 -9.85
N PRO A 92 6.66 -17.11 -8.79
CA PRO A 92 6.84 -17.73 -7.47
C PRO A 92 6.51 -19.22 -7.44
N MET A 93 5.78 -19.79 -8.42
CA MET A 93 5.60 -21.26 -8.49
C MET A 93 6.91 -22.05 -8.69
N ALA A 94 8.02 -21.38 -9.03
CA ALA A 94 9.33 -22.01 -9.11
C ALA A 94 10.12 -21.97 -7.78
N ILE A 95 9.60 -21.30 -6.75
CA ILE A 95 10.35 -21.01 -5.52
C ILE A 95 9.39 -21.15 -4.32
N ASP A 96 9.59 -22.20 -3.52
CA ASP A 96 8.87 -22.43 -2.27
C ASP A 96 9.20 -21.32 -1.25
N TYR A 97 8.22 -20.92 -0.44
CA TYR A 97 8.22 -19.97 0.70
C TYR A 97 7.47 -18.62 0.60
N ASP A 98 6.65 -18.39 1.63
CA ASP A 98 5.91 -17.18 1.99
C ASP A 98 6.78 -15.90 2.22
N GLU A 99 8.11 -16.01 2.11
CA GLU A 99 9.07 -14.91 2.30
C GLU A 99 9.48 -14.21 0.99
N ILE A 100 8.99 -14.67 -0.17
CA ILE A 100 9.53 -14.30 -1.50
C ILE A 100 8.87 -13.07 -2.14
N GLU A 101 7.72 -12.60 -1.65
CA GLU A 101 7.08 -11.41 -2.24
C GLU A 101 8.03 -10.20 -2.29
N ASP A 102 8.95 -10.08 -1.33
CA ASP A 102 9.94 -9.00 -1.32
C ASP A 102 11.14 -9.21 -2.24
N ILE A 103 11.39 -10.45 -2.70
CA ILE A 103 12.48 -10.81 -3.63
C ILE A 103 12.10 -10.52 -5.08
N ILE A 104 10.81 -10.67 -5.43
CA ILE A 104 10.33 -10.38 -6.77
C ILE A 104 10.41 -8.87 -7.00
N PRO A 105 11.14 -8.37 -8.02
CA PRO A 105 11.21 -6.94 -8.27
C PRO A 105 9.83 -6.42 -8.70
N PHE A 106 9.59 -5.13 -8.47
CA PHE A 106 8.45 -4.45 -9.08
C PHE A 106 8.58 -4.46 -10.61
N MET A 107 7.46 -4.38 -11.33
CA MET A 107 7.47 -4.31 -12.80
C MET A 107 8.31 -3.14 -13.32
N LYS A 108 8.27 -1.98 -12.65
CA LYS A 108 9.13 -0.82 -12.98
C LYS A 108 10.62 -1.08 -12.78
N ASP A 109 10.98 -2.06 -11.95
CA ASP A 109 12.35 -2.38 -11.57
C ASP A 109 12.86 -3.67 -12.24
N CYS A 110 11.99 -4.44 -12.89
CA CYS A 110 12.35 -5.62 -13.68
C CYS A 110 13.23 -5.24 -14.88
N SER A 111 14.44 -5.78 -14.96
CA SER A 111 15.35 -5.56 -16.09
C SER A 111 14.79 -6.10 -17.40
N ILE A 112 14.17 -7.29 -17.37
CA ILE A 112 13.61 -7.93 -18.57
C ILE A 112 12.42 -7.11 -19.12
N CYS A 113 11.55 -6.59 -18.25
CA CYS A 113 10.48 -5.69 -18.68
C CYS A 113 11.00 -4.37 -19.29
N LYS A 114 12.19 -3.92 -18.92
CA LYS A 114 12.80 -2.71 -19.51
C LYS A 114 13.39 -3.00 -20.88
N GLU A 115 13.91 -4.20 -21.09
CA GLU A 115 14.49 -4.65 -22.36
C GLU A 115 13.43 -5.02 -23.41
N GLU A 116 12.24 -5.47 -22.98
CA GLU A 116 11.11 -5.83 -23.86
C GLU A 116 10.25 -4.64 -24.32
N LYS A 117 10.54 -3.41 -23.88
CA LYS A 117 9.81 -2.18 -24.25
C LYS A 117 10.35 -1.56 -25.53
#